data_AF-U4KM40-F1
#
_entry.id   AF-U4KM40-F1
#
_cell.length_a   1.000
_cell.length_b   1.000
_cell.length_c   1.000
_cell.angle_alpha   90.00
_cell.angle_beta   90.00
_cell.angle_gamma   90.00
#
_symmetry.space_group_name_H-M   'P 1'
#
loop_
_entity.id
_entity.type
_entity.pdbx_description
1 polymer ?
#
loop_
_entity_poly.entity_id
_entity_poly.type
_entity_poly.pdbx_seq_one_letter_code
_entity_poly.pdbx_strand_id
1 'polypeptide(L)'
;MPSEVLDKRITEDNVPYDIWVKKDFLTLTEGNQNDFSLVTKLFMKMIQTYGIRPLWVGYDPWNSQYWIKEMEDLGFNMEKVRQGIYSLSEPMKQMEADLKNNLLVYDNNPILKWCLSNTQAKVDLNGNIQPSKLNSKYKLIDGTVALIIAYAVLNRYKIDFGNMI
;
A
#
# COMPACT_ATOMS: atom_id res chain seq x y z
N MET A 1 -3.97 12.30 5.98
CA MET A 1 -5.26 12.67 5.36
C MET A 1 -5.52 14.14 5.63
N PRO A 2 -5.99 14.94 4.66
CA PRO A 2 -6.25 16.36 4.89
C PRO A 2 -7.39 16.53 5.90
N SER A 3 -7.20 17.40 6.90
CA SER A 3 -8.13 17.57 8.01
C SER A 3 -9.49 18.08 7.57
N GLU A 4 -9.53 18.93 6.54
CA GLU A 4 -10.79 19.53 6.04
C GLU A 4 -11.74 18.53 5.38
N VAL A 5 -11.24 17.35 4.96
CA VAL A 5 -12.08 16.32 4.32
C VAL A 5 -12.50 15.19 5.27
N LEU A 6 -12.08 15.23 6.53
CA LEU A 6 -12.28 14.13 7.48
C LEU A 6 -13.77 13.82 7.70
N ASP A 7 -14.58 14.80 8.08
CA ASP A 7 -16.00 14.60 8.42
C ASP A 7 -16.80 14.10 7.22
N LYS A 8 -16.50 14.64 6.04
CA LYS A 8 -17.08 14.19 4.77
C LYS A 8 -16.74 12.72 4.50
N ARG A 9 -15.47 12.34 4.64
CA ARG A 9 -15.02 10.96 4.40
C ARG A 9 -15.55 9.96 5.43
N ILE A 10 -15.70 10.34 6.70
CA ILE A 10 -16.34 9.49 7.71
C ILE A 10 -17.75 9.12 7.25
N THR A 11 -18.50 10.11 6.76
CA THR A 11 -19.89 9.93 6.30
C THR A 11 -19.97 9.13 5.01
N GLU A 12 -19.13 9.45 4.02
CA GLU A 12 -19.17 8.82 2.68
C GLU A 12 -18.60 7.40 2.67
N ASP A 13 -17.48 7.18 3.36
CA ASP A 13 -16.80 5.89 3.37
C ASP A 13 -17.38 4.95 4.44
N ASN A 14 -18.08 5.47 5.45
CA ASN A 14 -18.54 4.74 6.63
C ASN A 14 -17.39 3.99 7.33
N VAL A 15 -16.23 4.66 7.41
CA VAL A 15 -14.97 4.17 7.98
C VAL A 15 -14.68 4.92 9.28
N PRO A 16 -14.19 4.25 10.34
CA PRO A 16 -13.93 4.86 11.64
C PRO A 16 -12.62 5.68 11.66
N TYR A 17 -12.49 6.66 10.75
CA TYR A 17 -11.30 7.51 10.66
C TYR A 17 -11.06 8.30 11.95
N ASP A 18 -12.11 8.72 12.64
CA ASP A 18 -12.04 9.42 13.93
C ASP A 18 -11.37 8.57 15.02
N ILE A 19 -11.70 7.28 15.09
CA ILE A 19 -11.09 6.33 16.01
C ILE A 19 -9.62 6.12 15.65
N TRP A 20 -9.29 6.03 14.37
CA TRP A 20 -7.91 5.84 13.92
C TRP A 20 -7.04 7.07 14.15
N VAL A 21 -7.58 8.28 14.03
CA VAL A 21 -6.89 9.52 14.41
C VAL A 21 -6.63 9.55 15.92
N LYS A 22 -7.65 9.27 16.75
CA LYS A 22 -7.51 9.26 18.23
C LYS A 22 -6.51 8.22 18.75
N LYS A 23 -6.21 7.20 17.96
CA LYS A 23 -5.28 6.11 18.29
C LYS A 23 -3.95 6.19 17.53
N ASP A 24 -3.67 7.32 16.88
CA ASP A 24 -2.43 7.58 16.13
C ASP A 24 -2.15 6.60 14.96
N PHE A 25 -3.18 5.92 14.44
CA PHE A 25 -3.06 5.09 13.23
C PHE A 25 -3.20 5.91 11.94
N LEU A 26 -3.87 7.07 12.01
CA LEU A 26 -4.07 7.97 10.87
C LEU A 26 -3.60 9.38 11.23
N THR A 27 -2.60 9.88 10.52
CA THR A 27 -2.13 11.26 10.67
C THR A 27 -2.98 12.21 9.83
N LEU A 28 -3.45 13.29 10.45
CA LEU A 28 -4.09 14.40 9.76
C LEU A 28 -3.04 15.40 9.28
N THR A 29 -3.30 16.01 8.12
CA THR A 29 -2.47 17.05 7.51
C THR A 29 -3.31 18.28 7.30
N GLU A 30 -2.73 19.47 7.37
CA GLU A 30 -3.46 20.71 7.14
C GLU A 30 -3.98 20.82 5.70
N GLY A 31 -5.09 21.53 5.51
CA GLY A 31 -5.69 21.80 4.21
C GLY A 31 -6.68 20.73 3.73
N ASN A 32 -6.95 20.76 2.42
CA ASN A 32 -7.96 19.93 1.75
C ASN A 32 -7.39 18.95 0.70
N GLN A 33 -6.07 18.97 0.45
CA GLN A 33 -5.39 18.14 -0.54
C GLN A 33 -4.22 17.39 0.09
N ASN A 34 -3.90 16.23 -0.48
CA ASN A 34 -2.73 15.46 -0.04
C ASN A 34 -1.45 16.15 -0.50
N ASP A 35 -0.54 16.40 0.44
CA ASP A 35 0.83 16.80 0.17
C ASP A 35 1.73 15.55 0.12
N PHE A 36 2.24 15.23 -1.08
CA PHE A 36 3.11 14.07 -1.28
C PHE A 36 4.46 14.20 -0.56
N SER A 37 4.95 15.41 -0.29
CA SER A 37 6.20 15.59 0.46
C SER A 37 6.09 15.05 1.89
N LEU A 38 4.88 15.04 2.46
CA LEU A 38 4.63 14.44 3.78
C LEU A 38 4.73 12.91 3.73
N VAL A 39 4.41 12.28 2.60
CA VAL A 39 4.60 10.85 2.37
C VAL A 39 6.10 10.54 2.33
N THR A 40 6.89 11.33 1.61
CA THR A 40 8.36 11.20 1.59
C THR A 40 8.96 11.37 2.98
N LYS A 41 8.55 12.40 3.73
CA LYS A 41 8.99 12.60 5.12
C LYS A 41 8.65 11.40 6.02
N LEU A 42 7.45 10.85 5.90
CA LEU A 42 7.05 9.65 6.64
C LEU A 42 7.92 8.45 6.25
N PHE A 43 8.15 8.22 4.96
CA PHE A 43 8.98 7.13 4.47
C PHE A 43 10.42 7.22 5.02
N MET A 44 11.03 8.40 4.95
CA MET A 44 12.36 8.65 5.51
C MET A 44 12.42 8.47 7.03
N LYS A 45 11.37 8.91 7.75
CA LYS A 45 11.25 8.67 9.19
C LYS A 45 11.23 7.18 9.51
N MET A 46 10.52 6.37 8.74
CA MET A 46 10.48 4.91 8.94
C MET A 46 11.87 4.29 8.75
N ILE A 47 12.60 4.69 7.71
CA ILE A 47 14.00 4.26 7.48
C ILE A 47 14.88 4.57 8.68
N GLN A 48 14.84 5.81 9.17
CA GLN A 48 15.65 6.24 10.31
C GLN A 48 15.26 5.53 11.61
N THR A 49 13.95 5.35 11.84
CA THR A 49 13.42 4.75 13.07
C THR A 49 13.76 3.27 13.17
N TYR A 50 13.65 2.53 12.07
CA TYR A 50 13.83 1.07 12.06
C TYR A 50 15.20 0.62 11.55
N GLY A 51 16.05 1.55 11.08
CA GLY A 51 17.37 1.21 10.53
C GLY A 51 17.31 0.32 9.27
N ILE A 52 16.20 0.40 8.51
CA ILE A 52 15.99 -0.42 7.32
C ILE A 52 16.55 0.24 6.06
N ARG A 53 16.95 -0.56 5.07
CA ARG A 53 17.41 -0.07 3.76
C ARG A 53 16.57 -0.65 2.62
N PRO A 54 15.53 0.06 2.17
CA PRO A 54 14.78 -0.34 0.98
C PRO A 54 15.67 -0.29 -0.26
N LEU A 55 15.83 -1.42 -0.95
CA LEU A 55 16.64 -1.52 -2.17
C LEU A 55 15.84 -1.15 -3.42
N TRP A 56 14.56 -1.52 -3.43
CA TRP A 56 13.59 -1.19 -4.48
C TRP A 56 12.28 -0.76 -3.81
N VAL A 57 11.67 0.30 -4.33
CA VAL A 57 10.46 0.91 -3.77
C VAL A 57 9.36 0.85 -4.82
N GLY A 58 8.39 -0.06 -4.63
CA GLY A 58 7.27 -0.24 -5.55
C GLY A 58 6.23 0.87 -5.46
N TYR A 59 5.70 1.30 -6.59
CA TYR A 59 4.65 2.33 -6.65
C TYR A 59 3.61 2.08 -7.75
N ASP A 60 2.40 2.59 -7.52
CA ASP A 60 1.38 2.72 -8.56
C ASP A 60 1.66 4.00 -9.38
N PRO A 61 1.80 3.92 -10.72
CA PRO A 61 2.09 5.09 -11.55
C PRO A 61 0.98 6.14 -11.63
N TRP A 62 -0.24 5.84 -11.20
CA TRP A 62 -1.33 6.82 -11.26
C TRP A 62 -1.11 7.96 -10.25
N ASN A 63 -1.06 9.21 -10.71
CA ASN A 63 -0.89 10.42 -9.89
C ASN A 63 0.35 10.46 -8.98
N SER A 64 1.43 9.73 -9.31
CA SER A 64 2.63 9.62 -8.47
C SER A 64 3.88 10.33 -9.02
N GLN A 65 3.76 11.05 -10.15
CA GLN A 65 4.91 11.67 -10.85
C GLN A 65 5.81 12.52 -9.94
N TYR A 66 5.23 13.36 -9.08
CA TYR A 66 6.00 14.20 -8.16
C TYR A 66 6.74 13.37 -7.10
N TRP A 67 6.08 12.36 -6.54
CA TRP A 67 6.66 11.50 -5.51
C TRP A 67 7.81 10.65 -6.06
N ILE A 68 7.67 10.14 -7.29
CA ILE A 68 8.73 9.36 -7.96
C ILE A 68 10.01 10.19 -8.06
N LYS A 69 9.91 11.42 -8.61
CA LYS A 69 11.06 12.30 -8.79
C LYS A 69 11.74 12.63 -7.45
N GLU A 70 10.95 12.97 -6.43
CA GLU A 70 11.48 13.27 -5.10
C GLU A 70 12.25 12.08 -4.50
N MET A 71 11.72 10.86 -4.65
CA MET A 71 12.37 9.65 -4.17
C MET A 71 13.62 9.26 -4.99
N GLU A 72 13.61 9.48 -6.31
CA GLU A 72 14.78 9.28 -7.17
C GLU A 72 15.90 10.28 -6.83
N ASP A 73 15.57 11.55 -6.58
CA ASP A 73 16.53 12.58 -6.13
C ASP A 73 17.15 12.23 -4.76
N LEU A 74 16.45 11.45 -3.93
CA LEU A 74 16.95 10.89 -2.66
C LEU A 74 17.77 9.59 -2.85
N GLY A 75 17.89 9.08 -4.08
CA GLY A 75 18.70 7.90 -4.43
C GLY A 75 17.99 6.55 -4.28
N PHE A 76 16.65 6.52 -4.21
CA PHE A 76 15.90 5.26 -4.20
C PHE A 76 15.65 4.72 -5.60
N ASN A 77 15.73 3.39 -5.75
CA ASN A 77 15.31 2.72 -6.98
C ASN A 77 13.78 2.56 -6.97
N MET A 78 13.11 3.35 -7.79
CA MET A 78 11.66 3.39 -7.85
C MET A 78 11.12 2.40 -8.87
N GLU A 79 10.21 1.52 -8.44
CA GLU A 79 9.69 0.43 -9.26
C GLU A 79 8.23 0.57 -9.63
N LYS A 80 8.00 0.74 -10.93
CA LYS A 80 6.66 0.90 -11.47
C LYS A 80 5.92 -0.44 -11.44
N VAL A 81 4.81 -0.45 -10.70
CA VAL A 81 3.88 -1.59 -10.65
C VAL A 81 2.51 -1.11 -11.15
N ARG A 82 2.20 -1.44 -12.41
CA ARG A 82 0.91 -1.06 -13.01
C ARG A 82 -0.22 -1.85 -12.34
N GLN A 83 -1.33 -1.18 -12.07
CA GLN A 83 -2.54 -1.88 -11.61
C GLN A 83 -3.07 -2.82 -12.71
N GLY A 84 -3.52 -3.99 -12.29
CA GLY A 84 -4.19 -4.97 -13.16
C GLY A 84 -3.62 -6.38 -13.07
N ILE A 85 -4.36 -7.32 -13.66
CA ILE A 85 -4.11 -8.76 -13.61
C ILE A 85 -2.66 -9.13 -13.93
N TYR A 86 -2.08 -8.56 -14.99
CA TYR A 86 -0.72 -8.90 -15.43
C TYR A 86 0.36 -8.64 -14.38
N SER A 87 0.22 -7.57 -13.60
CA SER A 87 1.24 -7.21 -12.60
C SER A 87 0.91 -7.72 -11.21
N LEU A 88 -0.37 -7.97 -10.91
CA LEU A 88 -0.84 -8.20 -9.55
C LEU A 88 -1.32 -9.62 -9.28
N SER A 89 -1.61 -10.43 -10.30
CA SER A 89 -2.16 -11.78 -10.08
C SER A 89 -1.21 -12.68 -9.29
N GLU A 90 0.03 -12.83 -9.75
CA GLU A 90 1.00 -13.70 -9.07
C GLU A 90 1.38 -13.18 -7.67
N PRO A 91 1.69 -11.88 -7.48
CA PRO A 91 1.90 -11.32 -6.15
C PRO A 91 0.73 -11.53 -5.18
N MET A 92 -0.50 -11.41 -5.68
CA MET A 92 -1.70 -11.60 -4.85
C MET A 92 -1.89 -13.07 -4.45
N LYS A 93 -1.64 -14.03 -5.36
CA LYS A 93 -1.69 -15.48 -5.05
C LYS A 93 -0.65 -15.86 -4.00
N GLN A 94 0.57 -15.33 -4.13
CA GLN A 94 1.62 -15.57 -3.16
C GLN A 94 1.30 -14.94 -1.80
N MET A 95 0.85 -13.68 -1.78
CA MET A 95 0.43 -13.02 -0.54
C MET A 95 -0.69 -13.80 0.17
N GLU A 96 -1.65 -14.35 -0.57
CA GLU A 96 -2.70 -15.20 -0.01
C GLU A 96 -2.12 -16.48 0.63
N ALA A 97 -1.20 -17.16 -0.06
CA ALA A 97 -0.55 -18.36 0.48
C ALA A 97 0.25 -18.05 1.76
N ASP A 98 1.04 -16.97 1.75
CA ASP A 98 1.84 -16.56 2.89
C ASP A 98 0.97 -16.10 4.07
N LEU A 99 -0.17 -15.46 3.81
CA LEU A 99 -1.14 -15.11 4.84
C LEU A 99 -1.78 -16.38 5.47
N LYS A 100 -2.18 -17.37 4.66
CA LYS A 100 -2.74 -18.65 5.17
C LYS A 100 -1.74 -19.46 5.99
N ASN A 101 -0.46 -19.35 5.65
CA ASN A 101 0.64 -20.04 6.34
C ASN A 101 1.22 -19.25 7.51
N ASN A 102 0.62 -18.10 7.89
CA ASN A 102 1.11 -17.22 8.95
C ASN A 102 2.55 -16.69 8.74
N LEU A 103 2.96 -16.52 7.48
CA LEU A 103 4.27 -15.97 7.10
C LEU A 103 4.23 -14.44 6.89
N LEU A 104 3.06 -13.87 6.61
CA LEU A 104 2.87 -12.44 6.43
C LEU A 104 2.62 -11.72 7.76
N VAL A 105 3.53 -10.81 8.15
CA VAL A 105 3.36 -9.92 9.30
C VAL A 105 2.63 -8.65 8.87
N TYR A 106 1.40 -8.46 9.35
CA TYR A 106 0.58 -7.27 9.12
C TYR A 106 0.36 -6.44 10.41
N ASP A 107 1.13 -6.75 11.46
CA ASP A 107 1.25 -6.02 12.73
C ASP A 107 -0.06 -5.80 13.50
N ASN A 108 -1.08 -6.61 13.23
CA ASN A 108 -2.43 -6.41 13.75
C ASN A 108 -3.01 -5.00 13.51
N ASN A 109 -2.44 -4.23 12.57
CA ASN A 109 -2.79 -2.85 12.33
C ASN A 109 -4.27 -2.76 11.89
N PRO A 110 -5.11 -1.95 12.56
CA PRO A 110 -6.56 -1.94 12.31
C PRO A 110 -6.92 -1.42 10.92
N ILE A 111 -6.14 -0.48 10.37
CA ILE A 111 -6.35 0.04 9.01
C ILE A 111 -6.02 -1.03 7.98
N LEU A 112 -4.89 -1.72 8.17
CA LEU A 112 -4.48 -2.78 7.26
C LEU A 112 -5.44 -3.99 7.31
N LYS A 113 -5.87 -4.40 8.50
CA LYS A 113 -6.93 -5.42 8.67
C LYS A 113 -8.20 -5.03 7.91
N TRP A 114 -8.63 -3.77 8.03
CA TRP A 114 -9.80 -3.25 7.34
C TRP A 114 -9.63 -3.32 5.82
N CYS A 115 -8.46 -2.92 5.30
CA CYS A 115 -8.16 -3.03 3.87
C CYS A 115 -8.20 -4.50 3.40
N LEU A 116 -7.60 -5.41 4.16
CA LEU A 116 -7.57 -6.84 3.85
C LEU A 116 -8.99 -7.43 3.82
N SER A 117 -9.83 -7.11 4.81
CA SER A 117 -11.22 -7.60 4.86
C SER A 117 -12.11 -7.05 3.75
N ASN A 118 -11.77 -5.89 3.19
CA ASN A 118 -12.52 -5.26 2.09
C ASN A 118 -12.03 -5.66 0.70
N THR A 119 -10.89 -6.36 0.61
CA THR A 119 -10.30 -6.72 -0.68
C THR A 119 -10.90 -8.02 -1.18
N GLN A 120 -11.44 -8.00 -2.40
CA GLN A 120 -11.91 -9.20 -3.08
C GLN A 120 -11.02 -9.52 -4.29
N ALA A 121 -10.89 -10.81 -4.61
CA ALA A 121 -10.24 -11.25 -5.84
C ALA A 121 -11.25 -11.21 -7.00
N LYS A 122 -11.03 -10.33 -7.98
CA LYS A 122 -11.71 -10.45 -9.28
C LYS A 122 -10.94 -11.45 -10.12
N VAL A 123 -11.58 -12.56 -10.44
CA VAL A 123 -10.99 -13.66 -11.22
C VAL A 123 -11.34 -13.49 -12.70
N ASP A 124 -10.37 -13.69 -13.59
CA ASP A 124 -10.61 -13.77 -15.04
C ASP A 124 -10.91 -15.21 -15.51
N LEU A 125 -11.17 -15.39 -16.81
CA LEU A 125 -11.46 -16.71 -17.39
C LEU A 125 -10.29 -17.70 -17.28
N ASN A 126 -9.06 -17.21 -17.11
CA ASN A 126 -7.84 -18.01 -17.02
C ASN A 126 -7.43 -18.30 -15.57
N GLY A 127 -8.24 -17.90 -14.58
CA GLY A 127 -7.93 -18.06 -13.16
C GLY A 127 -6.86 -17.09 -12.64
N ASN A 128 -6.58 -16.00 -13.35
CA ASN A 128 -5.78 -14.91 -12.82
C ASN A 128 -6.64 -14.00 -11.96
N ILE A 129 -6.02 -13.37 -10.97
CA ILE A 129 -6.73 -12.54 -10.00
C ILE A 129 -6.20 -11.11 -9.99
N GLN A 130 -7.04 -10.18 -9.57
CA GLN A 130 -6.63 -8.81 -9.24
C GLN A 130 -7.45 -8.30 -8.06
N PRO A 131 -6.89 -7.37 -7.25
CA PRO A 131 -7.63 -6.79 -6.15
C PRO A 131 -8.81 -5.97 -6.69
N SER A 132 -9.94 -6.08 -6.01
CA SER A 132 -11.19 -5.45 -6.40
C SER A 132 -11.95 -4.97 -5.18
N LYS A 133 -12.63 -3.83 -5.35
CA LYS A 133 -13.59 -3.28 -4.39
C LYS A 133 -15.03 -3.74 -4.67
N LEU A 134 -15.24 -4.56 -5.72
CA LEU A 134 -16.58 -5.01 -6.12
C LEU A 134 -17.31 -5.59 -4.91
N ASN A 135 -18.56 -5.16 -4.68
CA ASN A 135 -19.41 -5.56 -3.56
C ASN A 135 -18.91 -5.18 -2.15
N SER A 136 -17.79 -4.48 -1.99
CA SER A 136 -17.41 -3.93 -0.69
C SER A 136 -18.23 -2.68 -0.40
N LYS A 137 -19.00 -2.70 0.70
CA LYS A 137 -19.65 -1.49 1.23
C LYS A 137 -18.63 -0.39 1.52
N TYR A 138 -17.40 -0.78 1.83
CA TYR A 138 -16.29 0.09 2.24
C TYR A 138 -15.22 0.13 1.15
N LYS A 139 -14.90 1.33 0.64
CA LYS A 139 -14.06 1.48 -0.58
C LYS A 139 -12.56 1.56 -0.30
N LEU A 140 -12.10 1.17 0.89
CA LEU A 140 -10.70 1.30 1.30
C LEU A 140 -9.98 -0.06 1.22
N ILE A 141 -9.05 -0.18 0.26
CA ILE A 141 -8.17 -1.36 0.07
C ILE A 141 -6.70 -0.96 -0.12
N ASP A 142 -6.38 0.32 0.01
CA ASP A 142 -5.09 0.87 -0.45
C ASP A 142 -3.91 0.22 0.30
N GLY A 143 -4.09 -0.11 1.59
CA GLY A 143 -3.10 -0.88 2.36
C GLY A 143 -2.85 -2.29 1.80
N THR A 144 -3.91 -2.97 1.35
CA THR A 144 -3.77 -4.29 0.69
C THR A 144 -3.08 -4.16 -0.66
N VAL A 145 -3.45 -3.16 -1.45
CA VAL A 145 -2.83 -2.92 -2.76
C VAL A 145 -1.35 -2.57 -2.59
N ALA A 146 -0.99 -1.77 -1.59
CA ALA A 146 0.40 -1.46 -1.26
C ALA A 146 1.21 -2.71 -0.89
N LEU A 147 0.62 -3.64 -0.12
CA LEU A 147 1.26 -4.94 0.15
C LEU A 147 1.43 -5.78 -1.12
N ILE A 148 0.41 -5.87 -1.97
CA ILE A 148 0.51 -6.60 -3.24
C ILE A 148 1.61 -6.00 -4.13
N ILE A 149 1.74 -4.68 -4.16
CA ILE A 149 2.84 -3.98 -4.86
C ILE A 149 4.20 -4.37 -4.25
N ALA A 150 4.32 -4.44 -2.92
CA ALA A 150 5.55 -4.89 -2.27
C ALA A 150 5.90 -6.35 -2.65
N TYR A 151 4.91 -7.25 -2.70
CA TYR A 151 5.10 -8.61 -3.24
C TYR A 151 5.49 -8.61 -4.72
N ALA A 152 4.95 -7.70 -5.53
CA ALA A 152 5.33 -7.58 -6.93
C ALA A 152 6.81 -7.21 -7.08
N VAL A 153 7.31 -6.31 -6.24
CA VAL A 153 8.74 -5.95 -6.20
C VAL A 153 9.57 -7.12 -5.67
N LEU A 154 9.13 -7.79 -4.61
CA LEU A 154 9.80 -8.98 -4.09
C LEU A 154 9.97 -10.04 -5.19
N ASN A 155 8.92 -10.31 -5.95
CA ASN A 155 8.94 -11.34 -6.99
C ASN A 155 9.89 -11.01 -8.14
N ARG A 156 10.06 -9.72 -8.45
CA ARG A 156 11.01 -9.27 -9.47
C ARG A 156 12.46 -9.40 -9.01
N TYR A 157 12.75 -9.09 -7.75
CA TYR A 157 14.12 -8.87 -7.27
C TYR A 157 14.59 -9.85 -6.20
N LYS A 158 13.82 -10.90 -5.88
CA LYS A 158 14.20 -11.91 -4.87
C LYS A 158 15.55 -12.57 -5.16
N ILE A 159 15.79 -12.91 -6.44
CA ILE A 159 17.06 -13.54 -6.86
C ILE A 159 18.20 -12.52 -6.76
N ASP A 160 18.00 -11.30 -7.25
CA ASP A 160 19.02 -10.24 -7.20
C ASP A 160 19.42 -9.92 -5.76
N PHE A 161 18.44 -9.81 -4.85
CA PHE A 161 18.70 -9.66 -3.43
C PHE A 161 19.50 -10.83 -2.84
N GLY A 162 19.13 -12.06 -3.20
CA GLY A 162 19.84 -13.27 -2.75
C GLY A 162 21.29 -13.34 -3.22
N ASN A 163 21.64 -12.69 -4.32
CA ASN A 163 23.02 -12.61 -4.83
C ASN A 163 23.84 -11.49 -4.17
N MET A 164 23.21 -10.57 -3.43
CA MET A 164 23.89 -9.47 -2.73
C MET A 164 24.37 -9.85 -1.32
N ILE A 165 23.86 -10.96 -0.77
CA ILE A 165 24.17 -11.50 0.56
C ILE A 165 25.22 -12.61 0.46
#